data_AF-P09944-F1
#
_entry.id   AF-P09944-F1
#
_cell.length_a   1.000
_cell.length_b   1.000
_cell.length_c   1.000
_cell.angle_alpha   90.00
_cell.angle_beta   90.00
_cell.angle_gamma   90.00
#
_symmetry.space_group_name_H-M   'P 1'
#
loop_
_entity.id
_entity.type
_entity.pdbx_description
1 polymer ?
#
loop_
_entity_poly.entity_id
_entity_poly.type
_entity_poly.pdbx_seq_one_letter_code
_entity_poly.pdbx_strand_id
1 'polypeptide(L)' 'ITYTDCTESGQNLCLCEGSNVCGKGNKCILGSQGKDNQCVTGEGTPKPQSHNQGDFEPIPEDAYDE' A
#
# COMPACT_ATOMS: atom_id res chain seq x y z
N ILE A 1 1.29 1.97 11.04
CA ILE A 1 1.21 1.69 9.58
C ILE A 1 -0.22 1.27 9.30
N THR A 2 -0.92 2.00 8.44
CA THR A 2 -2.27 1.63 8.01
C THR A 2 -2.17 0.93 6.66
N TYR A 3 -2.52 -0.34 6.63
CA TYR A 3 -2.63 -1.08 5.38
C TYR A 3 -3.96 -0.75 4.71
N THR A 4 -3.93 -0.57 3.40
CA THR A 4 -5.10 -0.26 2.58
C THR A 4 -5.18 -1.22 1.40
N ASP A 5 -6.33 -1.32 0.76
CA ASP A 5 -6.59 -2.26 -0.34
C ASP A 5 -5.56 -2.12 -1.46
N CYS A 6 -5.10 -3.24 -2.01
CA CYS A 6 -4.20 -3.24 -3.16
C CYS A 6 -4.88 -2.56 -4.35
N THR A 7 -4.15 -1.71 -5.06
CA THR A 7 -4.68 -0.97 -6.23
C THR A 7 -4.28 -1.61 -7.54
N GLU A 8 -3.23 -2.43 -7.54
CA GLU A 8 -2.69 -3.10 -8.73
C GLU A 8 -2.27 -4.53 -8.41
N SER A 9 -2.41 -5.42 -9.39
CA SER A 9 -1.87 -6.79 -9.31
C SER A 9 -0.35 -6.77 -9.28
N GLY A 10 0.23 -7.66 -8.49
CA GLY A 10 1.67 -7.73 -8.23
C GLY A 10 2.10 -6.94 -6.98
N GLN A 11 1.19 -6.19 -6.34
CA GLN A 11 1.53 -5.44 -5.12
C GLN A 11 1.64 -6.34 -3.89
N ASN A 12 2.41 -5.90 -2.89
CA ASN A 12 2.37 -6.43 -1.53
C ASN A 12 2.28 -5.30 -0.50
N LEU A 13 2.25 -5.67 0.79
CA LEU A 13 2.05 -4.75 1.90
C LEU A 13 0.77 -3.92 1.75
N CYS A 14 -0.30 -4.57 1.30
CA CYS A 14 -1.65 -4.01 1.11
C CYS A 14 -2.72 -5.07 1.43
N LEU A 15 -3.97 -4.64 1.65
CA LEU A 15 -5.08 -5.55 1.90
C LEU A 15 -5.49 -6.23 0.59
N CYS A 16 -5.49 -7.56 0.56
CA CYS A 16 -5.72 -8.33 -0.65
C CYS A 16 -6.94 -9.25 -0.49
N GLU A 17 -6.82 -10.31 0.31
CA GLU A 17 -7.89 -11.28 0.55
C GLU A 17 -8.83 -10.76 1.64
N GLY A 18 -9.83 -9.98 1.22
CA GLY A 18 -10.67 -9.21 2.12
C GLY A 18 -9.83 -8.17 2.86
N SER A 19 -9.85 -8.19 4.19
CA SER A 19 -9.07 -7.28 5.05
C SER A 19 -7.74 -7.87 5.52
N ASN A 20 -7.24 -8.93 4.86
CA ASN A 20 -5.95 -9.53 5.19
C ASN A 20 -4.80 -8.89 4.40
N VAL A 21 -3.70 -8.60 5.09
CA VAL A 21 -2.50 -8.02 4.50
C VAL A 21 -1.74 -9.08 3.70
N CYS A 22 -1.46 -8.79 2.43
CA CYS A 22 -0.55 -9.60 1.62
C CYS A 22 0.90 -9.18 1.91
N GLY A 23 1.58 -9.92 2.79
CA GLY A 23 2.91 -9.56 3.32
C GLY A 23 4.08 -9.68 2.32
N LYS A 24 5.29 -9.38 2.81
CA LYS A 24 6.53 -9.59 2.05
C LYS A 24 6.70 -11.06 1.66
N GLY A 25 7.32 -11.31 0.51
CA GLY A 25 7.47 -12.65 -0.06
C GLY A 25 6.20 -13.18 -0.76
N ASN A 26 5.11 -12.40 -0.73
CA ASN A 26 3.89 -12.64 -1.47
C ASN A 26 3.56 -11.45 -2.39
N LYS A 27 2.58 -11.65 -3.27
CA LYS A 27 2.00 -10.63 -4.15
C LYS A 27 0.49 -10.85 -4.27
N CYS A 28 -0.25 -9.75 -4.34
CA CYS A 28 -1.69 -9.75 -4.55
C CYS A 28 -2.00 -9.86 -6.04
N ILE A 29 -2.91 -10.74 -6.43
CA ILE A 29 -3.51 -10.81 -7.75
C ILE A 29 -4.93 -10.26 -7.61
N LEU A 30 -5.19 -9.10 -8.20
CA LEU A 30 -6.54 -8.54 -8.21
C LEU A 30 -7.46 -9.42 -9.05
N GLY A 31 -8.60 -9.77 -8.46
CA GLY A 31 -9.65 -10.49 -9.16
C GLY A 31 -10.28 -9.62 -10.24
N SER A 32 -10.66 -10.23 -11.36
CA SER A 32 -11.46 -9.57 -12.39
C SER A 32 -12.86 -10.18 -12.46
N GLN A 33 -13.86 -9.37 -12.84
CA GLN A 33 -15.23 -9.80 -13.12
C GLN A 33 -15.89 -10.60 -11.98
N GLY A 34 -15.79 -10.10 -10.75
CA GLY A 34 -16.45 -10.71 -9.59
C GLY A 34 -15.69 -11.89 -8.97
N LYS A 35 -14.46 -12.15 -9.40
CA LYS A 35 -13.54 -13.02 -8.66
C LYS A 35 -12.92 -12.27 -7.49
N ASP A 36 -12.66 -12.99 -6.41
CA ASP A 36 -11.93 -12.47 -5.27
C ASP A 36 -10.46 -12.25 -5.61
N ASN A 37 -9.85 -11.29 -4.90
CA ASN A 37 -8.40 -11.10 -4.91
C ASN A 37 -7.72 -12.30 -4.26
N GLN A 38 -6.48 -12.60 -4.67
CA GLN A 38 -5.71 -13.71 -4.14
C GLN A 38 -4.30 -13.28 -3.75
N CYS A 39 -3.85 -13.62 -2.54
CA CYS A 39 -2.48 -13.37 -2.10
C CYS A 39 -1.66 -14.65 -2.31
N VAL A 40 -0.76 -14.63 -3.30
CA VAL A 40 0.04 -15.80 -3.68
C VAL A 40 1.51 -15.57 -3.34
N THR A 41 2.24 -16.66 -3.08
CA THR A 41 3.69 -16.60 -2.87
C THR A 41 4.42 -16.11 -4.12
N GLY A 42 5.40 -15.24 -3.92
CA GLY A 42 6.21 -14.61 -4.96
C GLY A 42 6.56 -13.16 -4.61
N GLU A 43 7.63 -12.62 -5.16
CA GLU A 43 7.98 -11.22 -4.91
C GLU A 43 6.92 -10.27 -5.51
N GLY A 44 6.46 -9.35 -4.67
CA GLY A 44 5.55 -8.27 -5.04
C GLY A 44 6.15 -6.91 -4.73
N THR A 45 5.66 -5.88 -5.40
CA THR A 45 6.09 -4.49 -5.19
C THR A 45 5.29 -3.87 -4.04
N PRO A 46 5.91 -3.25 -3.03
CA PRO A 46 5.16 -2.60 -1.95
C PRO A 46 4.20 -1.55 -2.49
N LYS A 47 2.94 -1.56 -2.01
CA LYS A 47 1.99 -0.50 -2.33
C LYS A 47 2.58 0.85 -1.89
N PRO A 48 2.61 1.87 -2.77
CA PRO A 48 3.07 3.19 -2.39
C PRO A 48 2.19 3.74 -1.26
N GLN A 49 2.84 4.30 -0.24
CA GLN A 49 2.11 4.94 0.86
C GLN A 49 1.48 6.23 0.36
N SER A 50 0.16 6.35 0.53
CA SER A 50 -0.50 7.65 0.41
C SER A 50 -0.19 8.43 1.68
N HIS A 51 0.86 9.25 1.64
CA HIS A 51 1.12 10.24 2.67
C HIS A 51 0.39 11.53 2.27
N ASN A 52 -0.52 12.01 3.12
CA ASN A 52 -1.06 13.37 3.04
C ASN A 52 0.04 14.36 3.44
N GLN A 53 1.04 14.56 2.59
CA GLN A 53 2.10 15.54 2.82
C GLN A 53 1.65 16.98 2.55
N GLY A 54 0.45 17.18 1.99
CA GLY A 54 0.02 18.47 1.45
C GLY A 54 -0.72 19.41 2.40
N ASP A 55 -0.99 19.04 3.65
CA ASP A 55 -1.96 19.76 4.49
C ASP A 55 -1.34 20.40 5.75
N PHE A 56 -0.02 20.53 5.78
CA PHE A 56 0.66 21.28 6.84
C PHE A 56 0.95 22.69 6.34
N GLU A 57 0.54 23.69 7.12
CA GLU A 57 1.03 25.05 6.94
C GLU A 57 2.57 25.04 6.96
N PRO A 58 3.23 25.84 6.10
CA PRO A 58 4.68 25.92 6.08
C PRO A 58 5.18 26.33 7.48
N ILE A 59 6.08 25.54 8.03
CA ILE A 59 6.73 25.87 9.30
C ILE A 59 7.66 27.08 9.11
N PRO A 60 7.85 27.92 10.14
CA PRO A 60 8.78 29.04 10.09
C PRO A 60 10.18 28.62 9.62
N GLU A 61 10.86 29.46 8.83
CA GLU A 61 12.17 29.12 8.22
C GLU A 61 13.26 28.79 9.27
N ASP A 62 13.17 29.38 10.46
CA ASP A 62 14.04 29.12 11.61
C ASP A 62 13.79 27.78 12.33
N ALA A 63 12.73 27.06 11.94
CA ALA A 63 12.40 25.72 12.44
C ALA A 63 12.89 24.59 11.52
N TYR A 64 13.44 24.89 10.34
CA TYR A 64 14.18 23.90 9.56
C TYR A 64 15.60 23.82 10.14
N ASP A 65 15.94 22.69 10.78
CA ASP A 65 17.31 22.44 11.24
C ASP A 65 18.28 22.50 10.03
N GLU A 66 19.36 23.29 10.17
CA GLU A 66 20.48 23.43 9.22
C GLU A 66 21.14 22.09 8.86
#